data_AF-A0A351DE33-F1
#
_entry.id   AF-A0A351DE33-F1
#
_cell.length_a   1.000
_cell.length_b   1.000
_cell.length_c   1.000
_cell.angle_alpha   90.00
_cell.angle_beta   90.00
_cell.angle_gamma   90.00
#
_symmetry.space_group_name_H-M   'P 1'
#
loop_
_entity.id
_entity.type
_entity.pdbx_description
1 polymer ?
#
loop_
_entity_poly.entity_id
_entity_poly.type
_entity_poly.pdbx_seq_one_letter_code
_entity_poly.pdbx_strand_id
1 'polypeptide(L)'
;MKIIILGAGQVGVTLAESLARESFDVTVVDNDRSTLSALSSRLDIQTIEGWASHPETLRRAGASEADLLIAVTGSDEVNMIACQVCFSLFKTPRKIARVRAADYLDKEGFFSQENMPIDVLINPEQVVTENIHELLRHPGALQVLDFAEGLVQLVGMRAYQNGPLVGHAISYLREDMPNVDTRVAAIFRKGQSILPTANTVIEIGDEVFFIAARKDINAVMSELRKAEKPYERVMIAGGGTTGELLAREIENDYAVKIVEISEARAMQLAEKLGNAIVLNGDATDRNLMLQENIENCDAFCAVTNDDETNIMASLLAKRLGVREVITLISKADYVDLLQGSDIDVVLSRQQASTSSVLSHVRQVDVTEDHSLRRDAAEAIEAVAHGNSATSQVVGR
;
A
#
# COMPACT_ATOMS: atom_id res chain seq x y z
N MET A 1 5.58 23.79 8.46
CA MET A 1 6.39 23.27 7.34
C MET A 1 5.66 23.61 6.05
N LYS A 2 6.39 24.13 5.05
CA LYS A 2 5.87 24.52 3.72
C LYS A 2 6.12 23.39 2.71
N ILE A 3 5.06 22.88 2.12
CA ILE A 3 5.09 21.71 1.23
C ILE A 3 4.54 22.11 -0.14
N ILE A 4 5.29 21.79 -1.20
CA ILE A 4 4.82 21.93 -2.58
C ILE A 4 4.52 20.54 -3.14
N ILE A 5 3.29 20.33 -3.60
CA ILE A 5 2.86 19.12 -4.31
C ILE A 5 2.72 19.44 -5.80
N LEU A 6 3.45 18.72 -6.63
CA LEU A 6 3.38 18.84 -8.08
C LEU A 6 2.53 17.69 -8.65
N GLY A 7 1.41 18.05 -9.26
CA GLY A 7 0.41 17.13 -9.78
C GLY A 7 -0.80 17.03 -8.85
N ALA A 8 -1.97 17.40 -9.36
CA ALA A 8 -3.28 17.24 -8.72
C ALA A 8 -4.02 16.01 -9.28
N GLY A 9 -3.27 14.97 -9.69
CA GLY A 9 -3.85 13.65 -9.93
C GLY A 9 -4.34 13.02 -8.62
N GLN A 10 -4.89 11.82 -8.70
CA GLN A 10 -5.46 11.11 -7.54
C GLN A 10 -4.53 11.09 -6.31
N VAL A 11 -3.27 10.70 -6.48
CA VAL A 11 -2.27 10.68 -5.39
C VAL A 11 -2.03 12.08 -4.82
N GLY A 12 -1.87 13.10 -5.66
CA GLY A 12 -1.62 14.46 -5.21
C GLY A 12 -2.80 15.09 -4.48
N VAL A 13 -4.03 14.76 -4.91
CA VAL A 13 -5.28 15.17 -4.23
C VAL A 13 -5.34 14.55 -2.83
N THR A 14 -5.19 13.23 -2.71
CA THR A 14 -5.25 12.55 -1.41
C THR A 14 -4.15 13.04 -0.46
N LEU A 15 -2.94 13.29 -0.99
CA LEU A 15 -1.85 13.88 -0.20
C LEU A 15 -2.17 15.30 0.28
N ALA A 16 -2.71 16.15 -0.59
CA ALA A 16 -3.11 17.50 -0.22
C ALA A 16 -4.20 17.47 0.87
N GLU A 17 -5.17 16.57 0.75
CA GLU A 17 -6.24 16.39 1.75
C GLU A 17 -5.71 15.92 3.10
N SER A 18 -4.79 14.97 3.13
CA SER A 18 -4.18 14.49 4.38
C SER A 18 -3.27 15.54 5.02
N LEU A 19 -2.38 16.16 4.24
CA LEU A 19 -1.45 17.17 4.77
C LEU A 19 -2.15 18.45 5.23
N ALA A 20 -3.21 18.87 4.52
CA ALA A 20 -4.02 20.02 4.95
C ALA A 20 -4.74 19.74 6.28
N ARG A 21 -5.24 18.51 6.51
CA ARG A 21 -5.85 18.11 7.79
C ARG A 21 -4.86 18.18 8.96
N GLU A 22 -3.58 17.90 8.69
CA GLU A 22 -2.48 18.02 9.66
C GLU A 22 -1.96 19.46 9.81
N SER A 23 -2.64 20.45 9.22
CA SER A 23 -2.30 21.88 9.31
C SER A 23 -0.92 22.24 8.73
N PHE A 24 -0.45 21.50 7.73
CA PHE A 24 0.71 21.90 6.93
C PHE A 24 0.34 23.02 5.95
N ASP A 25 1.32 23.87 5.62
CA ASP A 25 1.16 24.91 4.60
C ASP A 25 1.42 24.28 3.22
N VAL A 26 0.34 23.92 2.52
CA VAL A 26 0.39 23.15 1.28
C VAL A 26 0.12 24.02 0.07
N THR A 27 0.98 23.92 -0.94
CA THR A 27 0.77 24.49 -2.27
C THR A 27 0.70 23.38 -3.31
N VAL A 28 -0.39 23.33 -4.09
CA VAL A 28 -0.58 22.34 -5.17
C VAL A 28 -0.41 22.99 -6.54
N VAL A 29 0.38 22.37 -7.42
CA VAL A 29 0.62 22.81 -8.80
C VAL A 29 0.05 21.78 -9.77
N ASP A 30 -0.80 22.21 -10.71
CA ASP A 30 -1.26 21.37 -11.82
C ASP A 30 -1.64 22.24 -13.04
N ASN A 31 -1.91 21.62 -14.19
CA ASN A 31 -2.45 22.31 -15.36
C ASN A 31 -3.99 22.25 -15.40
N ASP A 32 -4.62 21.32 -14.69
CA ASP A 32 -6.07 21.19 -14.64
C ASP A 32 -6.67 22.18 -13.64
N ARG A 33 -7.11 23.31 -14.17
CA ARG A 33 -7.82 24.36 -13.42
C ARG A 33 -9.07 23.86 -12.70
N SER A 34 -9.80 22.89 -13.27
CA SER A 34 -11.04 22.39 -12.67
C SER A 34 -10.74 21.64 -11.37
N THR A 35 -9.73 20.78 -11.38
CA THR A 35 -9.27 20.05 -10.21
C THR A 35 -8.69 20.99 -9.15
N LEU A 36 -7.85 21.97 -9.54
CA LEU A 36 -7.31 22.97 -8.61
C LEU A 36 -8.41 23.83 -7.96
N SER A 37 -9.44 24.22 -8.71
CA SER A 37 -10.59 24.95 -8.15
C SER A 37 -11.40 24.09 -7.18
N ALA A 38 -11.54 22.80 -7.45
CA ALA A 38 -12.26 21.87 -6.59
C ALA A 38 -11.49 21.60 -5.28
N LEU A 39 -10.16 21.62 -5.32
CA LEU A 39 -9.29 21.51 -4.14
C LEU A 39 -9.32 22.77 -3.26
N SER A 40 -9.05 23.94 -3.84
CA SER A 40 -9.01 25.22 -3.11
C SER A 40 -10.37 25.65 -2.53
N SER A 41 -11.48 25.12 -3.06
CA SER A 41 -12.82 25.37 -2.49
C SER A 41 -13.14 24.53 -1.26
N ARG A 42 -12.44 23.40 -1.05
CA ARG A 42 -12.70 22.48 0.07
C ARG A 42 -11.57 22.45 1.11
N LEU A 43 -10.35 22.81 0.72
CA LEU A 43 -9.15 22.80 1.56
C LEU A 43 -8.56 24.20 1.68
N ASP A 44 -7.99 24.51 2.85
CA ASP A 44 -7.22 25.73 3.08
C ASP A 44 -5.78 25.55 2.56
N ILE A 45 -5.64 25.58 1.23
CA ILE A 45 -4.36 25.40 0.52
C ILE A 45 -4.21 26.40 -0.61
N GLN A 46 -2.96 26.66 -1.01
CA GLN A 46 -2.68 27.44 -2.22
C GLN A 46 -2.70 26.53 -3.45
N THR A 47 -3.30 26.99 -4.55
CA THR A 47 -3.30 26.26 -5.84
C THR A 47 -2.74 27.11 -6.96
N ILE A 48 -1.90 26.53 -7.81
CA ILE A 48 -1.23 27.23 -8.90
C ILE A 48 -1.40 26.47 -10.20
N GLU A 49 -1.98 27.15 -11.19
CA GLU A 49 -2.04 26.67 -12.55
C GLU A 49 -0.68 26.88 -13.25
N GLY A 50 -0.10 25.80 -13.76
CA GLY A 50 1.09 25.81 -14.60
C GLY A 50 1.88 24.50 -14.62
N TRP A 51 2.88 24.46 -15.50
CA TRP A 51 3.75 23.29 -15.66
C TRP A 51 4.68 23.11 -14.45
N ALA A 52 4.61 21.93 -13.85
CA ALA A 52 5.32 21.54 -12.62
C ALA A 52 6.85 21.67 -12.70
N SER A 53 7.44 21.49 -13.88
CA SER A 53 8.90 21.56 -14.08
C SER A 53 9.41 22.94 -14.46
N HIS A 54 8.52 23.94 -14.65
CA HIS A 54 8.94 25.27 -15.11
C HIS A 54 9.40 26.14 -13.94
N PRO A 55 10.58 26.82 -14.06
CA PRO A 55 11.11 27.68 -13.00
C PRO A 55 10.15 28.76 -12.52
N GLU A 56 9.38 29.38 -13.43
CA GLU A 56 8.45 30.45 -13.06
C GLU A 56 7.23 29.92 -12.29
N THR A 57 6.71 28.75 -12.65
CA THR A 57 5.64 28.08 -11.90
C THR A 57 6.12 27.75 -10.49
N LEU A 58 7.31 27.15 -10.37
CA LEU A 58 7.91 26.79 -9.08
C LEU A 58 8.22 28.02 -8.21
N ARG A 59 8.64 29.14 -8.81
CA ARG A 59 8.82 30.42 -8.12
C ARG A 59 7.49 30.93 -7.55
N ARG A 60 6.42 30.92 -8.37
CA ARG A 60 5.07 31.29 -7.93
C ARG A 60 4.55 30.37 -6.81
N ALA A 61 4.98 29.10 -6.82
CA ALA A 61 4.68 28.10 -5.78
C ALA A 61 5.47 28.27 -4.49
N GLY A 62 6.37 29.26 -4.41
CA GLY A 62 7.14 29.50 -3.20
C GLY A 62 8.28 28.49 -3.00
N ALA A 63 8.81 27.88 -4.08
CA ALA A 63 9.87 26.86 -3.98
C ALA A 63 11.15 27.33 -3.26
N SER A 64 11.38 28.65 -3.16
CA SER A 64 12.52 29.23 -2.41
C SER A 64 12.35 29.15 -0.89
N GLU A 65 11.11 29.04 -0.42
CA GLU A 65 10.76 28.95 1.01
C GLU A 65 10.21 27.57 1.38
N ALA A 66 10.07 26.67 0.41
CA ALA A 66 9.54 25.33 0.64
C ALA A 66 10.55 24.47 1.40
N ASP A 67 10.07 23.78 2.42
CA ASP A 67 10.84 22.79 3.17
C ASP A 67 10.89 21.46 2.41
N LEU A 68 9.82 21.16 1.67
CA LEU A 68 9.60 19.88 0.99
C LEU A 68 8.94 20.07 -0.38
N LEU A 69 9.47 19.37 -1.38
CA LEU A 69 8.85 19.17 -2.69
C LEU A 69 8.38 17.72 -2.85
N ILE A 70 7.15 17.52 -3.29
CA ILE A 70 6.58 16.20 -3.60
C ILE A 70 6.14 16.20 -5.07
N ALA A 71 6.86 15.49 -5.94
CA ALA A 71 6.60 15.42 -7.36
C ALA A 71 5.87 14.12 -7.74
N VAL A 72 4.55 14.22 -7.96
CA VAL A 72 3.64 13.08 -8.21
C VAL A 72 2.81 13.28 -9.48
N THR A 73 3.35 14.01 -10.47
CA THR A 73 2.72 14.21 -11.78
C THR A 73 2.67 12.89 -12.56
N GLY A 74 1.90 12.88 -13.65
CA GLY A 74 1.75 11.70 -14.52
C GLY A 74 3.01 11.23 -15.27
N SER A 75 4.11 11.99 -15.25
CA SER A 75 5.36 11.67 -15.97
C SER A 75 6.55 11.66 -15.02
N ASP A 76 7.33 10.57 -15.08
CA ASP A 76 8.56 10.41 -14.32
C ASP A 76 9.58 11.51 -14.69
N GLU A 77 9.68 11.82 -15.99
CA GLU A 77 10.57 12.86 -16.52
C GLU A 77 10.22 14.23 -15.96
N VAL A 78 8.93 14.58 -15.90
CA VAL A 78 8.48 15.85 -15.30
C VAL A 78 8.83 15.89 -13.81
N ASN A 79 8.62 14.79 -13.09
CA ASN A 79 8.92 14.71 -11.66
C ASN A 79 10.43 14.89 -11.40
N MET A 80 11.27 14.20 -12.18
CA MET A 80 12.73 14.29 -12.10
C MET A 80 13.22 15.70 -12.41
N ILE A 81 12.77 16.29 -13.52
CA ILE A 81 13.20 17.64 -13.92
C ILE A 81 12.72 18.69 -12.91
N ALA A 82 11.51 18.55 -12.35
CA ALA A 82 11.05 19.49 -11.33
C ALA A 82 11.91 19.45 -10.05
N CYS A 83 12.33 18.26 -9.62
CA CYS A 83 13.28 18.10 -8.51
C CYS A 83 14.63 18.74 -8.82
N GLN A 84 15.17 18.51 -10.03
CA GLN A 84 16.41 19.12 -10.49
C GLN A 84 16.32 20.65 -10.48
N VAL A 85 15.25 21.23 -11.03
CA VAL A 85 15.05 22.68 -11.06
C VAL A 85 14.96 23.26 -9.65
N CYS A 86 14.23 22.59 -8.74
CA CYS A 86 14.13 23.00 -7.35
C CYS A 86 15.47 22.97 -6.61
N PHE A 87 16.24 21.92 -6.80
CA PHE A 87 17.59 21.80 -6.24
C PHE A 87 18.55 22.88 -6.78
N SER A 88 18.55 23.08 -8.10
CA SER A 88 19.49 24.00 -8.74
C SER A 88 19.18 25.46 -8.45
N LEU A 89 17.92 25.88 -8.57
CA LEU A 89 17.53 27.29 -8.53
C LEU A 89 17.04 27.76 -7.17
N PHE A 90 16.37 26.89 -6.41
CA PHE A 90 15.68 27.26 -5.17
C PHE A 90 16.30 26.63 -3.91
N LYS A 91 17.23 25.68 -4.08
CA LYS A 91 17.90 24.97 -3.00
C LYS A 91 16.92 24.29 -2.04
N THR A 92 15.79 23.80 -2.58
CA THR A 92 14.76 23.13 -1.79
C THR A 92 15.37 21.95 -1.04
N PRO A 93 15.29 21.93 0.31
CA PRO A 93 16.06 21.01 1.15
C PRO A 93 15.77 19.56 0.82
N ARG A 94 14.48 19.21 0.69
CA ARG A 94 14.03 17.83 0.52
C ARG A 94 13.07 17.68 -0.65
N LYS A 95 13.26 16.63 -1.45
CA LYS A 95 12.57 16.35 -2.71
C LYS A 95 12.20 14.87 -2.76
N ILE A 96 10.90 14.62 -2.83
CA ILE A 96 10.31 13.29 -2.99
C ILE A 96 9.76 13.23 -4.41
N ALA A 97 10.05 12.18 -5.17
CA ALA A 97 9.53 12.02 -6.51
C ALA A 97 8.95 10.63 -6.73
N ARG A 98 7.80 10.57 -7.42
CA ARG A 98 7.31 9.34 -7.99
C ARG A 98 8.08 9.01 -9.26
N VAL A 99 8.69 7.83 -9.29
CA VAL A 99 9.37 7.26 -10.46
C VAL A 99 8.94 5.81 -10.61
N ARG A 100 8.35 5.48 -11.75
CA ARG A 100 7.72 4.18 -12.02
C ARG A 100 8.55 3.30 -12.94
N ALA A 101 9.21 3.91 -13.92
CA ALA A 101 9.97 3.16 -14.92
C ALA A 101 11.20 2.50 -14.28
N ALA A 102 11.22 1.16 -14.32
CA ALA A 102 12.32 0.35 -13.80
C ALA A 102 13.68 0.73 -14.42
N ASP A 103 13.69 1.15 -15.68
CA ASP A 103 14.89 1.59 -16.41
C ASP A 103 15.66 2.72 -15.69
N TYR A 104 14.96 3.55 -14.91
CA TYR A 104 15.59 4.59 -14.08
C TYR A 104 16.04 4.04 -12.71
N LEU A 105 15.29 3.11 -12.12
CA LEU A 105 15.51 2.59 -10.76
C LEU A 105 16.74 1.67 -10.68
N ASP A 106 17.04 0.93 -11.74
CA ASP A 106 18.14 -0.06 -11.77
C ASP A 106 19.53 0.57 -12.00
N LYS A 107 19.67 1.90 -11.85
CA LYS A 107 20.89 2.65 -12.14
C LYS A 107 21.52 3.18 -10.86
N GLU A 108 22.48 2.44 -10.32
CA GLU A 108 23.25 2.86 -9.14
C GLU A 108 23.83 4.27 -9.32
N GLY A 109 23.62 5.12 -8.31
CA GLY A 109 24.13 6.49 -8.28
C GLY A 109 23.44 7.49 -9.23
N PHE A 110 22.42 7.08 -10.01
CA PHE A 110 21.70 7.99 -10.89
C PHE A 110 20.95 9.07 -10.12
N PHE A 111 20.33 8.72 -8.99
CA PHE A 111 19.59 9.64 -8.12
C PHE A 111 20.46 10.32 -7.05
N SER A 112 21.76 10.44 -7.29
CA SER A 112 22.66 11.19 -6.40
C SER A 112 22.45 12.71 -6.55
N GLN A 113 22.90 13.47 -5.54
CA GLN A 113 22.86 14.94 -5.60
C GLN A 113 23.69 15.53 -6.75
N GLU A 114 24.68 14.80 -7.26
CA GLU A 114 25.54 15.23 -8.37
C GLU A 114 24.86 15.05 -9.74
N ASN A 115 23.91 14.11 -9.84
CA ASN A 115 23.27 13.70 -11.09
C ASN A 115 21.81 14.15 -11.14
N MET A 116 20.93 13.45 -10.41
CA MET A 116 19.51 13.72 -10.33
C MET A 116 19.11 13.82 -8.84
N PRO A 117 19.06 15.05 -8.27
CA PRO A 117 18.95 15.28 -6.83
C PRO A 117 17.52 15.01 -6.35
N ILE A 118 17.22 13.75 -6.08
CA ILE A 118 15.95 13.29 -5.52
C ILE A 118 16.31 12.55 -4.23
N ASP A 119 15.77 13.01 -3.11
CA ASP A 119 16.15 12.48 -1.79
C ASP A 119 15.37 11.19 -1.46
N VAL A 120 14.16 11.06 -2.00
CA VAL A 120 13.30 9.88 -1.81
C VAL A 120 12.59 9.55 -3.12
N LEU A 121 12.70 8.30 -3.54
CA LEU A 121 11.98 7.75 -4.68
C LEU A 121 10.79 6.95 -4.17
N ILE A 122 9.65 7.13 -4.82
CA ILE A 122 8.44 6.37 -4.50
C ILE A 122 7.97 5.67 -5.76
N ASN A 123 7.82 4.36 -5.67
CA ASN A 123 7.25 3.52 -6.71
C ASN A 123 6.00 2.82 -6.15
N PRO A 124 4.80 3.39 -6.37
CA PRO A 124 3.56 2.81 -5.87
C PRO A 124 3.32 1.37 -6.34
N GLU A 125 3.72 1.06 -7.56
CA GLU A 125 3.56 -0.25 -8.16
C GLU A 125 4.42 -1.30 -7.43
N GLN A 126 5.61 -0.91 -6.97
CA GLN A 126 6.46 -1.74 -6.12
C GLN A 126 5.83 -1.96 -4.74
N VAL A 127 5.39 -0.89 -4.05
CA VAL A 127 4.77 -0.98 -2.71
C VAL A 127 3.53 -1.88 -2.72
N VAL A 128 2.69 -1.77 -3.75
CA VAL A 128 1.52 -2.65 -3.91
C VAL A 128 1.95 -4.10 -4.13
N THR A 129 2.98 -4.32 -4.93
CA THR A 129 3.47 -5.67 -5.24
C THR A 129 4.02 -6.35 -3.98
N GLU A 130 4.82 -5.63 -3.20
CA GLU A 130 5.37 -6.09 -1.92
C GLU A 130 4.24 -6.43 -0.92
N ASN A 131 3.22 -5.57 -0.82
CA ASN A 131 2.05 -5.85 0.02
C ASN A 131 1.32 -7.14 -0.40
N ILE A 132 1.12 -7.36 -1.69
CA ILE A 132 0.50 -8.60 -2.19
C ILE A 132 1.39 -9.80 -1.88
N HIS A 133 2.71 -9.68 -2.07
CA HIS A 133 3.66 -10.74 -1.79
C HIS A 133 3.66 -11.12 -0.30
N GLU A 134 3.67 -10.15 0.61
CA GLU A 134 3.60 -10.42 2.06
C GLU A 134 2.27 -11.09 2.45
N LEU A 135 1.14 -10.71 1.84
CA LEU A 135 -0.13 -11.41 2.04
C LEU A 135 -0.07 -12.88 1.56
N LEU A 136 0.58 -13.15 0.42
CA LEU A 136 0.76 -14.51 -0.08
C LEU A 136 1.65 -15.37 0.84
N ARG A 137 2.65 -14.76 1.48
CA ARG A 137 3.52 -15.43 2.48
C ARG A 137 2.81 -15.76 3.78
N HIS A 138 1.74 -15.03 4.10
CA HIS A 138 0.99 -15.18 5.34
C HIS A 138 -0.48 -15.57 5.06
N PRO A 139 -0.76 -16.84 4.69
CA PRO A 139 -2.12 -17.30 4.40
C PRO A 139 -3.15 -16.94 5.48
N GLY A 140 -4.23 -16.29 5.05
CA GLY A 140 -5.32 -15.84 5.91
C GLY A 140 -5.07 -14.50 6.63
N ALA A 141 -3.93 -13.83 6.38
CA ALA A 141 -3.74 -12.44 6.76
C ALA A 141 -4.56 -11.51 5.84
N LEU A 142 -5.17 -10.49 6.43
CA LEU A 142 -5.86 -9.41 5.72
C LEU A 142 -4.92 -8.23 5.44
N GLN A 143 -3.91 -8.05 6.28
CA GLN A 143 -2.91 -6.99 6.17
C GLN A 143 -1.65 -7.43 6.93
N VAL A 144 -0.48 -7.16 6.36
CA VAL A 144 0.83 -7.40 6.99
C VAL A 144 1.62 -6.11 6.85
N LEU A 145 2.18 -5.62 7.95
CA LEU A 145 2.98 -4.40 8.00
C LEU A 145 4.28 -4.69 8.73
N ASP A 146 5.39 -4.31 8.12
CA ASP A 146 6.73 -4.44 8.69
C ASP A 146 7.10 -3.17 9.46
N PHE A 147 7.71 -3.35 10.63
CA PHE A 147 8.24 -2.29 11.49
C PHE A 147 9.65 -2.65 11.95
N ALA A 148 10.39 -1.63 12.37
CA ALA A 148 11.76 -1.72 12.89
C ALA A 148 12.68 -2.50 11.95
N GLU A 149 12.74 -2.08 10.68
CA GLU A 149 13.52 -2.74 9.62
C GLU A 149 13.17 -4.25 9.48
N GLY A 150 11.90 -4.60 9.66
CA GLY A 150 11.38 -5.96 9.52
C GLY A 150 11.61 -6.87 10.74
N LEU A 151 12.01 -6.32 11.89
CA LEU A 151 12.14 -7.08 13.14
C LEU A 151 10.78 -7.36 13.80
N VAL A 152 9.84 -6.45 13.62
CA VAL A 152 8.49 -6.50 14.20
C VAL A 152 7.47 -6.46 13.07
N GLN A 153 6.41 -7.25 13.21
CA GLN A 153 5.32 -7.27 12.24
C GLN A 153 4.00 -7.01 12.95
N LEU A 154 3.14 -6.25 12.27
CA LEU A 154 1.74 -6.09 12.61
C LEU A 154 0.90 -6.82 11.57
N VAL A 155 0.10 -7.80 12.02
CA VAL A 155 -0.74 -8.61 11.14
C VAL A 155 -2.20 -8.49 11.54
N GLY A 156 -3.02 -8.11 10.57
CA GLY A 156 -4.48 -8.08 10.67
C GLY A 156 -5.08 -9.37 10.15
N MET A 157 -6.04 -9.94 10.86
CA MET A 157 -6.68 -11.18 10.46
C MET A 157 -8.11 -11.30 11.00
N ARG A 158 -8.94 -12.07 10.30
CA ARG A 158 -10.33 -12.30 10.68
C ARG A 158 -10.44 -13.49 11.63
N ALA A 159 -11.14 -13.32 12.75
CA ALA A 159 -11.45 -14.37 13.70
C ALA A 159 -12.49 -15.34 13.11
N TYR A 160 -12.16 -16.63 13.03
CA TYR A 160 -13.04 -17.67 12.48
C TYR A 160 -13.60 -18.60 13.55
N GLN A 161 -14.73 -19.25 13.24
CA GLN A 161 -15.29 -20.30 14.07
C GLN A 161 -14.24 -21.41 14.25
N ASN A 162 -13.89 -21.72 15.51
CA ASN A 162 -12.83 -22.64 15.96
C ASN A 162 -11.41 -22.07 16.09
N GLY A 163 -11.22 -20.74 16.03
CA GLY A 163 -9.96 -20.13 16.48
C GLY A 163 -9.80 -20.24 18.00
N PRO A 164 -8.64 -20.65 18.54
CA PRO A 164 -8.40 -20.76 19.99
C PRO A 164 -8.82 -19.54 20.82
N LEU A 165 -8.53 -18.33 20.34
CA LEU A 165 -8.85 -17.08 21.05
C LEU A 165 -10.32 -16.64 20.91
N VAL A 166 -11.09 -17.25 20.01
CA VAL A 166 -12.47 -16.84 19.76
C VAL A 166 -13.35 -17.23 20.94
N GLY A 167 -14.04 -16.25 21.51
CA GLY A 167 -14.83 -16.38 22.73
C GLY A 167 -14.02 -16.15 24.02
N HIS A 168 -12.71 -15.91 23.93
CA HIS A 168 -11.84 -15.59 25.06
C HIS A 168 -11.53 -14.09 25.15
N ALA A 169 -11.21 -13.64 26.35
CA ALA A 169 -10.69 -12.30 26.58
C ALA A 169 -9.23 -12.20 26.12
N ILE A 170 -8.79 -11.02 25.67
CA ILE A 170 -7.40 -10.79 25.22
C ILE A 170 -6.37 -11.22 26.27
N SER A 171 -6.68 -11.13 27.57
CA SER A 171 -5.79 -11.59 28.65
C SER A 171 -5.39 -13.06 28.54
N TYR A 172 -6.25 -13.90 27.95
CA TYR A 172 -6.00 -15.33 27.75
C TYR A 172 -4.80 -15.59 26.82
N LEU A 173 -4.50 -14.66 25.89
CA LEU A 173 -3.38 -14.78 24.95
C LEU A 173 -2.04 -14.99 25.67
N ARG A 174 -1.83 -14.33 26.81
CA ARG A 174 -0.60 -14.50 27.61
C ARG A 174 -0.53 -15.83 28.36
N GLU A 175 -1.69 -16.42 28.65
CA GLU A 175 -1.77 -17.73 29.31
C GLU A 175 -1.52 -18.86 28.31
N ASP A 176 -2.04 -18.72 27.10
CA ASP A 176 -1.92 -19.71 26.02
C ASP A 176 -0.54 -19.68 25.34
N MET A 177 0.02 -18.47 25.15
CA MET A 177 1.33 -18.26 24.52
C MET A 177 2.35 -17.59 25.46
N PRO A 178 2.76 -18.21 26.57
CA PRO A 178 3.62 -17.56 27.57
C PRO A 178 5.03 -17.22 27.08
N ASN A 179 5.47 -17.83 25.97
CA ASN A 179 6.82 -17.65 25.41
C ASN A 179 6.86 -16.73 24.18
N VAL A 180 5.73 -16.16 23.77
CA VAL A 180 5.64 -15.28 22.60
C VAL A 180 5.26 -13.87 23.05
N ASP A 181 6.14 -12.92 22.77
CA ASP A 181 5.89 -11.51 23.02
C ASP A 181 4.95 -10.97 21.93
N THR A 182 3.66 -10.98 22.22
CA THR A 182 2.62 -10.45 21.33
C THR A 182 1.59 -9.60 22.06
N ARG A 183 0.93 -8.71 21.32
CA ARG A 183 -0.16 -7.89 21.81
C ARG A 183 -1.18 -7.62 20.71
N VAL A 184 -2.46 -7.59 21.09
CA VAL A 184 -3.52 -7.05 20.23
C VAL A 184 -3.38 -5.53 20.19
N ALA A 185 -3.10 -4.99 19.00
CA ALA A 185 -2.96 -3.57 18.73
C ALA A 185 -4.31 -2.89 18.47
N ALA A 186 -5.20 -3.53 17.71
CA ALA A 186 -6.53 -3.02 17.39
C ALA A 186 -7.51 -4.17 17.12
N ILE A 187 -8.81 -3.90 17.36
CA ILE A 187 -9.90 -4.79 16.95
C ILE A 187 -10.91 -3.96 16.17
N PHE A 188 -11.40 -4.51 15.06
CA PHE A 188 -12.52 -3.94 14.33
C PHE A 188 -13.67 -4.93 14.27
N ARG A 189 -14.85 -4.47 14.68
CA ARG A 189 -16.08 -5.26 14.69
C ARG A 189 -17.15 -4.51 13.91
N LYS A 190 -17.69 -5.15 12.86
CA LYS A 190 -18.78 -4.61 12.03
C LYS A 190 -18.53 -3.18 11.54
N GLY A 191 -17.31 -2.84 11.16
CA GLY A 191 -17.01 -1.46 10.73
C GLY A 191 -16.26 -0.61 11.75
N GLN A 192 -16.44 -0.88 13.05
CA GLN A 192 -16.07 0.04 14.11
C GLN A 192 -14.79 -0.39 14.83
N SER A 193 -13.93 0.58 15.12
CA SER A 193 -12.73 0.38 15.94
C SER A 193 -13.10 0.17 17.40
N ILE A 194 -12.50 -0.84 18.01
CA ILE A 194 -12.60 -1.18 19.43
C ILE A 194 -11.20 -1.10 20.01
N LEU A 195 -11.02 -0.24 21.02
CA LEU A 195 -9.77 -0.17 21.78
C LEU A 195 -9.59 -1.48 22.56
N PRO A 196 -8.53 -2.27 22.31
CA PRO A 196 -8.33 -3.54 22.98
C PRO A 196 -7.96 -3.33 24.45
N THR A 197 -8.72 -3.97 25.34
CA THR A 197 -8.43 -4.05 26.78
C THR A 197 -8.24 -5.51 27.18
N ALA A 198 -7.65 -5.78 28.34
CA ALA A 198 -7.44 -7.15 28.81
C ALA A 198 -8.75 -7.98 28.86
N ASN A 199 -9.89 -7.32 29.13
CA ASN A 199 -11.20 -7.96 29.25
C ASN A 199 -12.00 -7.97 27.93
N THR A 200 -11.46 -7.38 26.85
CA THR A 200 -12.14 -7.38 25.55
C THR A 200 -12.21 -8.81 25.04
N VAL A 201 -13.40 -9.29 24.72
CA VAL A 201 -13.63 -10.65 24.19
C VAL A 201 -13.62 -10.62 22.68
N ILE A 202 -12.85 -11.52 22.08
CA ILE A 202 -12.77 -11.67 20.62
C ILE A 202 -13.97 -12.48 20.13
N GLU A 203 -14.71 -11.92 19.18
CA GLU A 203 -15.90 -12.53 18.58
C GLU A 203 -15.64 -13.04 17.16
N ILE A 204 -16.46 -13.98 16.70
CA ILE A 204 -16.40 -14.47 15.31
C ILE A 204 -16.64 -13.28 14.36
N GLY A 205 -15.77 -13.15 13.36
CA GLY A 205 -15.83 -12.09 12.37
C GLY A 205 -15.14 -10.80 12.79
N ASP A 206 -14.59 -10.72 14.00
CA ASP A 206 -13.71 -9.62 14.38
C ASP A 206 -12.46 -9.62 13.49
N GLU A 207 -12.03 -8.43 13.09
CA GLU A 207 -10.73 -8.21 12.46
C GLU A 207 -9.77 -7.74 13.54
N VAL A 208 -8.83 -8.61 13.91
CA VAL A 208 -7.91 -8.41 15.02
C VAL A 208 -6.52 -8.17 14.45
N PHE A 209 -5.89 -7.11 14.91
CA PHE A 209 -4.52 -6.76 14.54
C PHE A 209 -3.59 -7.07 15.71
N PHE A 210 -2.60 -7.93 15.48
CA PHE A 210 -1.55 -8.24 16.45
C PHE A 210 -0.24 -7.62 16.05
N ILE A 211 0.57 -7.28 17.05
CA ILE A 211 1.98 -6.99 16.88
C ILE A 211 2.80 -8.12 17.53
N ALA A 212 3.82 -8.60 16.82
CA ALA A 212 4.74 -9.62 17.32
C ALA A 212 6.10 -9.51 16.61
N ALA A 213 7.13 -10.17 17.14
CA ALA A 213 8.38 -10.33 16.40
C ALA A 213 8.14 -11.17 15.14
N ARG A 214 8.85 -10.86 14.04
CA ARG A 214 8.69 -11.55 12.74
C ARG A 214 8.76 -13.07 12.83
N LYS A 215 9.65 -13.60 13.68
CA LYS A 215 9.82 -15.04 13.90
C LYS A 215 8.60 -15.73 14.54
N ASP A 216 7.78 -14.98 15.28
CA ASP A 216 6.68 -15.51 16.09
C ASP A 216 5.31 -15.28 15.42
N ILE A 217 5.27 -14.56 14.29
CA ILE A 217 4.02 -14.12 13.68
C ILE A 217 3.10 -15.27 13.26
N ASN A 218 3.67 -16.35 12.71
CA ASN A 218 2.92 -17.52 12.29
C ASN A 218 2.31 -18.27 13.49
N ALA A 219 2.97 -18.24 14.65
CA ALA A 219 2.43 -18.82 15.88
C ALA A 219 1.22 -18.01 16.36
N VAL A 220 1.33 -16.67 16.37
CA VAL A 220 0.22 -15.78 16.75
C VAL A 220 -0.97 -15.92 15.79
N MET A 221 -0.70 -16.05 14.48
CA MET A 221 -1.77 -16.28 13.51
C MET A 221 -2.55 -17.58 13.78
N SER A 222 -1.87 -18.63 14.24
CA SER A 222 -2.52 -19.91 14.52
C SER A 222 -3.55 -19.86 15.67
N GLU A 223 -3.55 -18.78 16.46
CA GLU A 223 -4.45 -18.56 17.60
C GLU A 223 -5.83 -17.99 17.23
N LEU A 224 -5.98 -17.33 16.09
CA LEU A 224 -7.29 -16.87 15.62
C LEU A 224 -7.92 -17.76 14.56
N ARG A 225 -7.10 -18.59 13.93
CA ARG A 225 -7.55 -19.51 12.91
C ARG A 225 -6.62 -20.71 12.88
N LYS A 226 -7.17 -21.89 12.62
CA LYS A 226 -6.37 -23.07 12.34
C LYS A 226 -5.34 -22.75 11.25
N ALA A 227 -4.08 -23.07 11.51
CA ALA A 227 -2.97 -22.83 10.59
C ALA A 227 -3.35 -23.27 9.16
N GLU A 228 -3.34 -22.31 8.24
CA GLU A 228 -3.60 -22.56 6.84
C GLU A 228 -2.39 -23.24 6.20
N LYS A 229 -2.66 -24.05 5.16
CA LYS A 229 -1.56 -24.57 4.34
C LYS A 229 -0.97 -23.40 3.53
N PRO A 230 0.37 -23.35 3.38
CA PRO A 230 1.03 -22.43 2.46
C PRO A 230 0.37 -22.46 1.09
N TYR A 231 0.32 -21.31 0.43
CA TYR A 231 -0.14 -21.24 -0.95
C TYR A 231 0.91 -21.84 -1.87
N GLU A 232 0.48 -22.62 -2.86
CA GLU A 232 1.36 -23.20 -3.89
C GLU A 232 1.02 -22.66 -5.27
N ARG A 233 -0.26 -22.32 -5.51
CA ARG A 233 -0.77 -21.94 -6.84
C ARG A 233 -1.41 -20.56 -6.79
N VAL A 234 -0.83 -19.62 -7.55
CA VAL A 234 -1.29 -18.23 -7.61
C VAL A 234 -1.69 -17.90 -9.04
N MET A 235 -2.91 -17.37 -9.21
CA MET A 235 -3.36 -16.83 -10.49
C MET A 235 -3.45 -15.31 -10.42
N ILE A 236 -2.86 -14.63 -11.40
CA ILE A 236 -2.83 -13.17 -11.51
C ILE A 236 -3.70 -12.76 -12.71
N ALA A 237 -4.66 -11.88 -12.49
CA ALA A 237 -5.44 -11.25 -13.54
C ALA A 237 -4.90 -9.85 -13.85
N GLY A 238 -4.42 -9.67 -15.07
CA GLY A 238 -3.80 -8.44 -15.56
C GLY A 238 -2.29 -8.54 -15.64
N GLY A 239 -1.77 -8.38 -16.85
CA GLY A 239 -0.36 -8.34 -17.19
C GLY A 239 0.22 -6.93 -17.31
N GLY A 240 -0.36 -5.95 -16.62
CA GLY A 240 0.17 -4.58 -16.56
C GLY A 240 1.50 -4.50 -15.81
N THR A 241 1.92 -3.29 -15.41
CA THR A 241 3.14 -3.10 -14.62
C THR A 241 3.10 -3.88 -13.32
N THR A 242 2.05 -3.72 -12.50
CA THR A 242 1.89 -4.45 -11.22
C THR A 242 1.84 -5.96 -11.42
N GLY A 243 1.13 -6.45 -12.45
CA GLY A 243 1.07 -7.88 -12.75
C GLY A 243 2.40 -8.49 -13.17
N GLU A 244 3.17 -7.79 -14.02
CA GLU A 244 4.53 -8.22 -14.40
C GLU A 244 5.47 -8.24 -13.19
N LEU A 245 5.46 -7.17 -12.38
CA LEU A 245 6.30 -7.07 -11.19
C LEU A 245 5.97 -8.19 -10.20
N LEU A 246 4.68 -8.37 -9.88
CA LEU A 246 4.22 -9.43 -8.97
C LEU A 246 4.58 -10.81 -9.48
N ALA A 247 4.29 -11.12 -10.74
CA ALA A 247 4.62 -12.42 -11.32
C ALA A 247 6.13 -12.71 -11.21
N ARG A 248 6.97 -11.74 -11.57
CA ARG A 248 8.43 -11.88 -11.51
C ARG A 248 8.95 -12.08 -10.09
N GLU A 249 8.35 -11.41 -9.11
CA GLU A 249 8.79 -11.50 -7.72
C GLU A 249 8.44 -12.85 -7.09
N ILE A 250 7.32 -13.45 -7.49
CA ILE A 250 6.77 -14.65 -6.82
C ILE A 250 6.92 -15.94 -7.65
N GLU A 251 7.32 -15.88 -8.93
CA GLU A 251 7.38 -17.07 -9.82
C GLU A 251 8.38 -18.16 -9.41
N ASN A 252 9.29 -17.87 -8.47
CA ASN A 252 10.21 -18.87 -7.91
C ASN A 252 9.66 -19.56 -6.66
N ASP A 253 8.71 -18.92 -5.98
CA ASP A 253 8.11 -19.40 -4.73
C ASP A 253 6.77 -20.10 -4.96
N TYR A 254 6.07 -19.76 -6.05
CA TYR A 254 4.73 -20.27 -6.37
C TYR A 254 4.60 -20.70 -7.83
N ALA A 255 3.66 -21.60 -8.11
CA ALA A 255 3.20 -21.89 -9.46
C ALA A 255 2.27 -20.77 -9.95
N VAL A 256 2.84 -19.83 -10.70
CA VAL A 256 2.14 -18.62 -11.17
C VAL A 256 1.50 -18.84 -12.54
N LYS A 257 0.23 -18.45 -12.67
CA LYS A 257 -0.44 -18.24 -13.96
C LYS A 257 -0.88 -16.80 -14.08
N ILE A 258 -0.58 -16.13 -15.19
CA ILE A 258 -1.03 -14.76 -15.45
C ILE A 258 -1.98 -14.71 -16.65
N VAL A 259 -3.14 -14.08 -16.48
CA VAL A 259 -4.16 -13.89 -17.53
C VAL A 259 -4.08 -12.45 -18.03
N GLU A 260 -3.77 -12.27 -19.31
CA GLU A 260 -3.64 -10.96 -19.96
C GLU A 260 -4.47 -10.91 -21.25
N ILE A 261 -5.33 -9.90 -21.36
CA ILE A 261 -6.28 -9.77 -22.47
C ILE A 261 -5.60 -9.35 -23.77
N SER A 262 -4.56 -8.52 -23.70
CA SER A 262 -3.80 -8.07 -24.87
C SER A 262 -2.81 -9.14 -25.31
N GLU A 263 -3.02 -9.67 -26.52
CA GLU A 263 -2.14 -10.69 -27.11
C GLU A 263 -0.69 -10.20 -27.20
N ALA A 264 -0.47 -8.97 -27.67
CA ALA A 264 0.86 -8.38 -27.79
C ALA A 264 1.56 -8.29 -26.42
N ARG A 265 0.82 -7.93 -25.37
CA ARG A 265 1.37 -7.85 -24.01
C ARG A 265 1.63 -9.23 -23.43
N ALA A 266 0.74 -10.19 -23.65
CA ALA A 266 0.90 -11.58 -23.23
C ALA A 266 2.17 -12.19 -23.84
N MET A 267 2.44 -11.95 -25.14
CA MET A 267 3.68 -12.40 -25.78
C MET A 267 4.92 -11.80 -25.11
N GLN A 268 4.92 -10.49 -24.82
CA GLN A 268 6.04 -9.84 -24.12
C GLN A 268 6.28 -10.43 -22.72
N LEU A 269 5.21 -10.73 -21.98
CA LEU A 269 5.32 -11.36 -20.66
C LEU A 269 5.90 -12.77 -20.76
N ALA A 270 5.49 -13.54 -21.76
CA ALA A 270 5.97 -14.90 -21.97
C ALA A 270 7.47 -14.94 -22.34
N GLU A 271 8.00 -13.88 -22.94
CA GLU A 271 9.44 -13.74 -23.21
C GLU A 271 10.24 -13.34 -21.96
N LYS A 272 9.63 -12.58 -21.03
CA LYS A 272 10.29 -12.00 -19.86
C LYS A 272 10.24 -12.88 -18.62
N LEU A 273 9.13 -13.58 -18.40
CA LEU A 273 8.90 -14.42 -17.22
C LEU A 273 9.50 -15.81 -17.45
N GLY A 274 10.25 -16.30 -16.48
CA GLY A 274 10.99 -17.56 -16.64
C GLY A 274 10.17 -18.80 -16.31
N ASN A 275 9.33 -18.72 -15.27
CA ASN A 275 8.61 -19.86 -14.70
C ASN A 275 7.09 -19.67 -14.72
N ALA A 276 6.59 -18.43 -14.80
CA ALA A 276 5.16 -18.17 -14.87
C ALA A 276 4.54 -18.59 -16.22
N ILE A 277 3.34 -19.15 -16.16
CA ILE A 277 2.55 -19.47 -17.36
C ILE A 277 1.74 -18.23 -17.75
N VAL A 278 1.91 -17.75 -18.98
CA VAL A 278 1.15 -16.62 -19.52
C VAL A 278 0.01 -17.10 -20.38
N LEU A 279 -1.20 -16.64 -20.07
CA LEU A 279 -2.44 -16.98 -20.74
C LEU A 279 -2.99 -15.71 -21.42
N ASN A 280 -3.26 -15.80 -22.72
CA ASN A 280 -4.00 -14.74 -23.40
C ASN A 280 -5.51 -14.96 -23.25
N GLY A 281 -6.21 -14.06 -22.58
CA GLY A 281 -7.65 -14.17 -22.37
C GLY A 281 -8.21 -13.14 -21.39
N ASP A 282 -9.53 -13.17 -21.23
CA ASP A 282 -10.26 -12.28 -20.33
C ASP A 282 -10.41 -12.95 -18.95
N ALA A 283 -9.95 -12.26 -17.90
CA ALA A 283 -10.05 -12.75 -16.52
C ALA A 283 -11.50 -12.81 -15.98
N THR A 284 -12.47 -12.27 -16.72
CA THR A 284 -13.89 -12.38 -16.41
C THR A 284 -14.57 -13.53 -17.15
N ASP A 285 -13.86 -14.24 -18.04
CA ASP A 285 -14.38 -15.42 -18.73
C ASP A 285 -14.35 -16.67 -17.84
N ARG A 286 -15.54 -17.10 -17.41
CA ARG A 286 -15.73 -18.32 -16.62
C ARG A 286 -15.18 -19.58 -17.29
N ASN A 287 -15.33 -19.72 -18.60
CA ASN A 287 -14.91 -20.93 -19.31
C ASN A 287 -13.39 -21.05 -19.32
N LEU A 288 -12.69 -19.95 -19.57
CA LEU A 288 -11.24 -19.87 -19.48
C LEU A 288 -10.76 -20.26 -18.07
N MET A 289 -11.36 -19.67 -17.03
CA MET A 289 -10.98 -19.94 -15.65
C MET A 289 -11.15 -21.42 -15.25
N LEU A 290 -12.24 -22.04 -15.70
CA LEU A 290 -12.47 -23.48 -15.48
C LEU A 290 -11.49 -24.36 -16.26
N GLN A 291 -11.18 -24.01 -17.52
CA GLN A 291 -10.18 -24.73 -18.32
C GLN A 291 -8.80 -24.70 -17.65
N GLU A 292 -8.49 -23.59 -16.98
CA GLU A 292 -7.22 -23.38 -16.28
C GLU A 292 -7.20 -23.90 -14.84
N ASN A 293 -8.26 -24.61 -14.43
CA ASN A 293 -8.43 -25.26 -13.13
C ASN A 293 -8.33 -24.28 -11.95
N ILE A 294 -8.98 -23.12 -12.06
CA ILE A 294 -8.98 -22.08 -11.02
C ILE A 294 -9.44 -22.58 -9.65
N GLU A 295 -10.28 -23.62 -9.60
CA GLU A 295 -10.75 -24.23 -8.37
C GLU A 295 -9.63 -24.85 -7.52
N ASN A 296 -8.47 -25.10 -8.14
CA ASN A 296 -7.28 -25.59 -7.46
C ASN A 296 -6.26 -24.47 -7.18
N CYS A 297 -6.56 -23.21 -7.50
CA CYS A 297 -5.73 -22.08 -7.12
C CYS A 297 -5.94 -21.74 -5.65
N ASP A 298 -4.84 -21.51 -4.95
CA ASP A 298 -4.90 -21.08 -3.56
C ASP A 298 -5.20 -19.60 -3.45
N ALA A 299 -4.58 -18.78 -4.32
CA ALA A 299 -4.78 -17.34 -4.35
C ALA A 299 -5.08 -16.82 -5.75
N PHE A 300 -5.95 -15.82 -5.83
CA PHE A 300 -6.24 -15.07 -7.05
C PHE A 300 -6.01 -13.58 -6.82
N CYS A 301 -5.15 -12.97 -7.63
CA CYS A 301 -4.77 -11.56 -7.52
C CYS A 301 -5.29 -10.78 -8.74
N ALA A 302 -6.28 -9.91 -8.55
CA ALA A 302 -6.79 -9.05 -9.61
C ALA A 302 -6.11 -7.68 -9.60
N VAL A 303 -5.19 -7.45 -10.55
CA VAL A 303 -4.28 -6.31 -10.58
C VAL A 303 -4.30 -5.57 -11.92
N THR A 304 -5.43 -5.64 -12.64
CA THR A 304 -5.61 -4.86 -13.87
C THR A 304 -5.73 -3.37 -13.57
N ASN A 305 -5.71 -2.54 -14.61
CA ASN A 305 -5.92 -1.10 -14.47
C ASN A 305 -7.39 -0.70 -14.26
N ASP A 306 -8.33 -1.62 -14.44
CA ASP A 306 -9.77 -1.38 -14.40
C ASP A 306 -10.38 -1.99 -13.12
N ASP A 307 -10.94 -1.14 -12.27
CA ASP A 307 -11.43 -1.55 -10.95
C ASP A 307 -12.65 -2.49 -11.09
N GLU A 308 -13.53 -2.21 -12.05
CA GLU A 308 -14.70 -3.02 -12.37
C GLU A 308 -14.31 -4.44 -12.82
N THR A 309 -13.32 -4.57 -13.70
CA THR A 309 -12.73 -5.85 -14.12
C THR A 309 -12.12 -6.58 -12.92
N ASN A 310 -11.38 -5.88 -12.06
CA ASN A 310 -10.77 -6.50 -10.88
C ASN A 310 -11.82 -7.05 -9.93
N ILE A 311 -12.88 -6.29 -9.65
CA ILE A 311 -13.99 -6.71 -8.80
C ILE A 311 -14.71 -7.92 -9.41
N MET A 312 -15.06 -7.86 -10.70
CA MET A 312 -15.81 -8.93 -11.35
C MET A 312 -15.00 -10.23 -11.44
N ALA A 313 -13.72 -10.16 -11.81
CA ALA A 313 -12.83 -11.32 -11.87
C ALA A 313 -12.63 -11.94 -10.47
N SER A 314 -12.49 -11.10 -9.44
CA SER A 314 -12.35 -11.53 -8.05
C SER A 314 -13.58 -12.26 -7.51
N LEU A 315 -14.78 -11.71 -7.75
CA LEU A 315 -16.04 -12.36 -7.37
C LEU A 315 -16.26 -13.67 -8.13
N LEU A 316 -15.86 -13.73 -9.40
CA LEU A 316 -15.90 -14.96 -10.20
C LEU A 316 -14.97 -16.01 -9.61
N ALA A 317 -13.70 -15.66 -9.36
CA ALA A 317 -12.70 -16.54 -8.77
C ALA A 317 -13.18 -17.12 -7.43
N LYS A 318 -13.71 -16.26 -6.55
CA LYS A 318 -14.25 -16.69 -5.26
C LYS A 318 -15.41 -17.68 -5.41
N ARG A 319 -16.34 -17.42 -6.32
CA ARG A 319 -17.47 -18.34 -6.62
C ARG A 319 -17.01 -19.68 -7.22
N LEU A 320 -15.87 -19.70 -7.90
CA LEU A 320 -15.28 -20.91 -8.47
C LEU A 320 -14.42 -21.69 -7.45
N GLY A 321 -14.26 -21.18 -6.22
CA GLY A 321 -13.69 -21.93 -5.10
C GLY A 321 -12.26 -21.57 -4.73
N VAL A 322 -11.71 -20.48 -5.26
CA VAL A 322 -10.40 -19.97 -4.81
C VAL A 322 -10.43 -19.67 -3.32
N ARG A 323 -9.38 -20.07 -2.59
CA ARG A 323 -9.32 -19.90 -1.14
C ARG A 323 -9.24 -18.43 -0.76
N GLU A 324 -8.30 -17.70 -1.35
CA GLU A 324 -8.02 -16.29 -1.05
C GLU A 324 -8.06 -15.43 -2.32
N VAL A 325 -8.76 -14.29 -2.25
CA VAL A 325 -8.85 -13.35 -3.36
C VAL A 325 -8.36 -11.96 -2.92
N ILE A 326 -7.36 -11.46 -3.63
CA ILE A 326 -6.77 -10.14 -3.42
C ILE A 326 -7.12 -9.25 -4.62
N THR A 327 -7.82 -8.15 -4.36
CA THR A 327 -8.31 -7.24 -5.40
C THR A 327 -7.66 -5.87 -5.27
N LEU A 328 -7.03 -5.40 -6.34
CA LEU A 328 -6.46 -4.07 -6.41
C LEU A 328 -7.48 -3.07 -6.96
N ILE A 329 -7.63 -1.93 -6.28
CA ILE A 329 -8.58 -0.87 -6.64
C ILE A 329 -7.86 0.48 -6.64
N SER A 330 -8.28 1.39 -7.52
CA SER A 330 -7.84 2.78 -7.48
C SER A 330 -8.81 3.64 -6.70
N LYS A 331 -10.11 3.55 -7.00
CA LYS A 331 -11.14 4.44 -6.43
C LYS A 331 -11.48 4.06 -4.99
N ALA A 332 -11.27 4.98 -4.05
CA ALA A 332 -11.63 4.80 -2.64
C ALA A 332 -13.12 4.47 -2.44
N ASP A 333 -14.01 5.07 -3.22
CA ASP A 333 -15.47 4.85 -3.13
C ASP A 333 -15.88 3.37 -3.30
N TYR A 334 -15.14 2.61 -4.10
CA TYR A 334 -15.43 1.18 -4.31
C TYR A 334 -14.99 0.32 -3.13
N VAL A 335 -13.96 0.75 -2.41
CA VAL A 335 -13.46 0.04 -1.23
C VAL A 335 -14.58 -0.07 -0.18
N ASP A 336 -15.36 0.99 0.03
CA ASP A 336 -16.53 0.99 0.93
C ASP A 336 -17.70 0.15 0.45
N LEU A 337 -17.96 0.09 -0.85
CA LEU A 337 -19.05 -0.72 -1.40
C LEU A 337 -18.78 -2.23 -1.32
N LEU A 338 -17.51 -2.64 -1.28
CA LEU A 338 -17.12 -4.05 -1.18
C LEU A 338 -17.14 -4.58 0.26
N GLN A 339 -17.57 -3.77 1.24
CA GLN A 339 -17.76 -4.22 2.62
C GLN A 339 -18.76 -5.38 2.68
N GLY A 340 -18.31 -6.51 3.23
CA GLY A 340 -19.14 -7.70 3.36
C GLY A 340 -19.40 -8.43 2.04
N SER A 341 -18.69 -8.07 0.97
CA SER A 341 -18.60 -8.92 -0.22
C SER A 341 -17.75 -10.17 0.07
N ASP A 342 -17.80 -11.16 -0.82
CA ASP A 342 -16.99 -12.37 -0.70
C ASP A 342 -15.50 -12.15 -1.05
N ILE A 343 -15.08 -10.90 -1.33
CA ILE A 343 -13.68 -10.57 -1.58
C ILE A 343 -12.94 -10.49 -0.25
N ASP A 344 -11.85 -11.25 -0.13
CA ASP A 344 -11.13 -11.38 1.15
C ASP A 344 -10.29 -10.14 1.46
N VAL A 345 -9.48 -9.70 0.49
CA VAL A 345 -8.58 -8.55 0.64
C VAL A 345 -8.77 -7.55 -0.48
N VAL A 346 -8.92 -6.28 -0.11
CA VAL A 346 -9.00 -5.15 -1.05
C VAL A 346 -7.85 -4.19 -0.76
N LEU A 347 -7.00 -3.97 -1.76
CA LEU A 347 -5.87 -3.04 -1.68
C LEU A 347 -6.15 -1.80 -2.53
N SER A 348 -5.72 -0.64 -2.05
CA SER A 348 -5.82 0.62 -2.80
C SER A 348 -4.45 1.09 -3.29
N ARG A 349 -4.33 1.29 -4.62
CA ARG A 349 -3.13 1.89 -5.23
C ARG A 349 -2.84 3.29 -4.70
N GLN A 350 -3.91 4.06 -4.48
CA GLN A 350 -3.82 5.44 -4.00
C GLN A 350 -3.35 5.49 -2.55
N GLN A 351 -3.91 4.64 -1.69
CA GLN A 351 -3.49 4.58 -0.28
C GLN A 351 -2.04 4.14 -0.15
N ALA A 352 -1.61 3.10 -0.89
CA ALA A 352 -0.22 2.67 -0.91
C ALA A 352 0.75 3.82 -1.29
N SER A 353 0.40 4.59 -2.33
CA SER A 353 1.20 5.77 -2.74
C SER A 353 1.24 6.83 -1.65
N THR A 354 0.08 7.11 -1.03
CA THR A 354 -0.08 8.20 -0.07
C THR A 354 0.64 7.88 1.24
N SER A 355 0.46 6.67 1.76
CA SER A 355 1.14 6.20 2.99
C SER A 355 2.66 6.22 2.83
N SER A 356 3.18 5.75 1.68
CA SER A 356 4.63 5.82 1.41
C SER A 356 5.17 7.26 1.39
N VAL A 357 4.42 8.23 0.86
CA VAL A 357 4.84 9.63 0.91
C VAL A 357 4.72 10.20 2.33
N LEU A 358 3.63 9.93 3.04
CA LEU A 358 3.36 10.47 4.37
C LEU A 358 4.39 9.99 5.41
N SER A 359 4.82 8.73 5.35
CA SER A 359 5.88 8.21 6.23
C SER A 359 7.17 9.02 6.10
N HIS A 360 7.49 9.49 4.88
CA HIS A 360 8.63 10.37 4.67
C HIS A 360 8.37 11.81 5.09
N VAL A 361 7.17 12.36 4.95
CA VAL A 361 6.85 13.73 5.38
C VAL A 361 6.95 13.87 6.91
N ARG A 362 6.48 12.88 7.66
CA ARG A 362 6.33 12.92 9.13
C ARG A 362 7.64 12.73 9.93
N GLN A 363 8.80 12.69 9.27
CA GLN A 363 10.13 12.42 9.86
C GLN A 363 10.70 13.47 10.85
N VAL A 364 9.87 14.15 11.63
CA VAL A 364 10.32 14.56 12.97
C VAL A 364 9.86 13.46 13.91
N ASP A 365 10.73 12.46 14.08
CA ASP A 365 10.65 11.32 15.00
C ASP A 365 9.77 10.11 14.62
N VAL A 366 9.07 10.12 13.47
CA VAL A 366 8.32 8.96 12.93
C VAL A 366 9.10 8.27 11.80
N THR A 367 9.35 6.97 11.92
CA THR A 367 10.09 6.15 10.94
C THR A 367 9.19 5.41 9.95
N GLU A 368 8.06 4.86 10.41
CA GLU A 368 7.08 4.17 9.57
C GLU A 368 5.65 4.60 9.94
N ASP A 369 4.78 4.67 8.93
CA ASP A 369 3.41 5.14 9.08
C ASP A 369 2.47 4.35 8.16
N HIS A 370 1.62 3.55 8.79
CA HIS A 370 0.72 2.67 8.08
C HIS A 370 -0.73 2.86 8.52
N SER A 371 -1.58 3.10 7.53
CA SER A 371 -3.03 3.11 7.71
C SER A 371 -3.53 1.70 8.05
N LEU A 372 -4.19 1.58 9.20
CA LEU A 372 -4.92 0.39 9.60
C LEU A 372 -6.39 0.56 9.23
N ARG A 373 -6.86 -0.34 8.36
CA ARG A 373 -8.26 -0.39 7.92
C ARG A 373 -8.82 0.99 7.54
N ARG A 374 -8.42 1.48 6.37
CA ARG A 374 -9.00 2.66 5.70
C ARG A 374 -8.98 3.92 6.57
N ASP A 375 -7.83 4.20 7.19
CA ASP A 375 -7.56 5.38 8.03
C ASP A 375 -8.39 5.45 9.32
N ALA A 376 -9.08 4.37 9.69
CA ALA A 376 -9.83 4.28 10.95
C ALA A 376 -8.91 4.14 12.18
N ALA A 377 -7.70 3.62 11.96
CA ALA A 377 -6.60 3.68 12.89
C ALA A 377 -5.29 3.80 12.11
N GLU A 378 -4.21 4.10 12.82
CA GLU A 378 -2.89 4.27 12.24
C GLU A 378 -1.87 3.59 13.16
N ALA A 379 -0.91 2.89 12.55
CA ALA A 379 0.20 2.27 13.24
C ALA A 379 1.48 3.02 12.85
N ILE A 380 2.14 3.56 13.86
CA ILE A 380 3.29 4.45 13.69
C ILE A 380 4.48 3.87 14.46
N GLU A 381 5.64 3.86 13.82
CA GLU A 381 6.92 3.65 14.48
C GLU A 381 7.59 4.99 14.71
N ALA A 382 8.10 5.19 15.92
CA ALA A 382 8.82 6.40 16.26
C ALA A 382 10.15 6.08 16.96
N VAL A 383 11.21 6.78 16.55
CA VAL A 383 12.53 6.65 17.18
C VAL A 383 12.62 7.68 18.31
N ALA A 384 12.63 7.18 19.53
CA ALA A 384 12.84 8.02 20.70
C ALA A 384 14.29 8.52 20.77
N HIS A 385 14.54 9.72 20.26
CA HIS A 385 15.83 10.39 20.47
C HIS A 385 15.95 10.90 21.92
N GLY A 386 17.13 10.77 22.51
CA GLY A 386 17.42 11.24 23.87
C GLY A 386 17.34 10.16 24.95
N ASN A 387 17.10 10.58 26.20
CA ASN A 387 16.88 9.70 27.35
C ASN A 387 15.51 10.01 27.98
N SER A 388 15.15 9.31 29.07
CA SER A 388 13.87 9.49 29.76
C SER A 388 13.56 10.92 30.24
N ALA A 389 14.56 11.80 30.31
CA ALA A 389 14.39 13.21 30.68
C ALA A 389 14.44 14.18 29.48
N THR A 390 14.92 13.74 28.31
CA THR A 390 15.14 14.59 27.13
C THR A 390 14.38 14.14 25.88
N SER A 391 13.74 12.97 25.91
CA SER A 391 12.95 12.48 24.78
C SER A 391 11.66 13.29 24.62
N GLN A 392 11.36 13.66 23.38
CA GLN A 392 10.10 14.32 23.01
C GLN A 392 9.00 13.29 22.66
N VAL A 393 9.38 12.04 22.40
CA VAL A 393 8.48 10.94 21.98
C VAL A 393 8.00 10.13 23.17
N VAL A 394 8.91 9.78 24.08
CA VAL A 394 8.56 9.04 25.30
C VAL A 394 8.35 10.06 26.40
N GLY A 395 7.08 10.40 26.64
CA GLY A 395 6.69 11.31 27.71
C GLY A 395 7.08 10.80 29.11
N ARG A 396 7.24 11.77 30.02
CA ARG A 396 7.23 11.59 31.48
C ARG A 396 6.03 10.83 31.99
#